data_AF-A0A0F3QGV0-F1
#
_entry.id   AF-A0A0F3QGV0-F1
#
_cell.length_a   1.000
_cell.length_b   1.000
_cell.length_c   1.000
_cell.angle_alpha   90.00
_cell.angle_beta   90.00
_cell.angle_gamma   90.00
#
_symmetry.space_group_name_H-M   'P 1'
#
loop_
_entity.id
_entity.type
_entity.pdbx_description
1 polymer ?
#
loop_
_entity_poly.entity_id
_entity_poly.type
_entity_poly.pdbx_seq_one_letter_code
_entity_poly.pdbx_strand_id
1 'polypeptide(L)'
;MLGSDYAQIVQIPENLREVKLMSDGSILSLSGEKVLPVYSLGIDKLYLEIDKINQQEINHLISQTNRYNSFGNPTFINEYSFNEYNISEVFQEEVIINSENLNLPYYTDLDFSKYFNLEAKDSYSKGLFLTKVFAKDNQGNIISQDKRLILVTDLGLIVKTDKDGTHNIFVSYI
;
A
#
# COMPACT_ATOMS: atom_id res chain seq x y z
N MET A 1 -39.51 -12.03 -47.31
CA MET A 1 -38.16 -11.47 -47.54
C MET A 1 -37.53 -11.34 -46.16
N LEU A 2 -36.49 -12.11 -45.87
CA LEU A 2 -35.76 -12.01 -44.59
C LEU A 2 -35.09 -10.64 -44.56
N GLY A 3 -35.36 -9.88 -43.49
CA GLY A 3 -34.85 -8.54 -43.27
C GLY A 3 -33.33 -8.57 -43.13
N SER A 4 -32.68 -7.60 -43.76
CA SER A 4 -31.24 -7.41 -43.85
C SER A 4 -30.48 -7.75 -42.56
N ASP A 5 -29.35 -8.44 -42.72
CA ASP A 5 -28.44 -8.79 -41.63
C ASP A 5 -28.02 -7.54 -40.84
N TYR A 6 -28.31 -7.57 -39.54
CA TYR A 6 -27.89 -6.53 -38.60
C TYR A 6 -26.50 -6.87 -38.06
N ALA A 7 -25.51 -6.04 -38.37
CA ALA A 7 -24.17 -6.13 -37.83
C ALA A 7 -23.84 -4.85 -37.05
N GLN A 8 -23.43 -5.01 -35.79
CA GLN A 8 -22.95 -3.93 -34.93
C GLN A 8 -21.48 -4.17 -34.59
N ILE A 9 -20.65 -3.16 -34.81
CA ILE A 9 -19.27 -3.16 -34.32
C ILE A 9 -19.32 -2.72 -32.86
N VAL A 10 -19.04 -3.64 -31.95
CA VAL A 10 -18.89 -3.35 -30.51
C VAL A 10 -17.41 -3.14 -30.24
N GLN A 11 -17.05 -1.93 -29.81
CA GLN A 11 -15.69 -1.65 -29.35
C GLN A 11 -15.54 -2.24 -27.95
N ILE A 12 -14.75 -3.29 -27.83
CA ILE A 12 -14.41 -3.87 -26.52
C ILE A 12 -13.56 -2.82 -25.78
N PRO A 13 -13.97 -2.34 -24.59
CA PRO A 13 -13.14 -1.43 -23.82
C PRO A 13 -11.78 -2.08 -23.52
N GLU A 14 -10.75 -1.25 -23.37
CA GLU A 14 -9.42 -1.71 -22.98
C GLU A 14 -9.53 -2.60 -21.73
N ASN A 15 -8.90 -3.78 -21.74
CA ASN A 15 -8.95 -4.69 -20.60
C ASN A 15 -8.50 -3.93 -19.35
N LEU A 16 -9.42 -3.72 -18.41
CA LEU A 16 -9.15 -2.97 -17.19
C LEU A 16 -8.07 -3.72 -16.40
N ARG A 17 -6.96 -3.03 -16.14
CA ARG A 17 -5.84 -3.52 -15.36
C ARG A 17 -5.72 -2.69 -14.10
N GLU A 18 -5.90 -3.32 -12.96
CA GLU A 18 -5.99 -2.60 -11.69
C GLU A 18 -5.34 -3.41 -10.56
N VAL A 19 -4.62 -2.73 -9.68
CA VAL A 19 -4.19 -3.25 -8.39
C VAL A 19 -4.54 -2.26 -7.29
N LYS A 20 -4.97 -2.76 -6.13
CA LYS A 20 -5.37 -1.92 -5.01
C LYS A 20 -5.18 -2.60 -3.66
N LEU A 21 -4.74 -1.86 -2.65
CA LEU A 21 -4.69 -2.31 -1.27
C LEU A 21 -6.11 -2.20 -0.66
N MET A 22 -6.63 -3.30 -0.10
CA MET A 22 -8.05 -3.38 0.31
C MET A 22 -8.34 -2.90 1.73
N SER A 23 -7.33 -2.79 2.59
CA SER A 23 -7.53 -2.23 3.93
C SER A 23 -7.57 -0.72 3.87
N ASP A 24 -8.56 -0.06 4.47
CA ASP A 24 -8.59 1.42 4.64
C ASP A 24 -7.78 1.91 5.86
N GLY A 25 -7.38 0.99 6.74
CA GLY A 25 -6.59 1.31 7.93
C GLY A 25 -5.13 1.65 7.60
N SER A 26 -4.54 2.53 8.40
CA SER A 26 -3.11 2.84 8.38
C SER A 26 -2.33 2.16 9.51
N ILE A 27 -2.97 1.26 10.26
CA ILE A 27 -2.36 0.56 11.40
C ILE A 27 -2.53 -0.94 11.22
N LEU A 28 -1.43 -1.68 11.26
CA LEU A 28 -1.42 -3.13 11.35
C LEU A 28 -0.96 -3.52 12.76
N SER A 29 -1.81 -4.28 13.46
CA SER A 29 -1.45 -4.77 14.80
C SER A 29 -0.28 -5.77 14.72
N LEU A 30 0.59 -5.74 15.73
CA LEU A 30 1.59 -6.79 15.92
C LEU A 30 0.96 -8.12 16.37
N SER A 31 -0.24 -8.08 16.95
CA SER A 31 -1.05 -9.23 17.36
C SER A 31 -2.04 -9.62 16.25
N GLY A 32 -2.11 -10.91 15.88
CA GLY A 32 -3.02 -11.43 14.84
C GLY A 32 -2.35 -11.71 13.48
N GLU A 33 -3.19 -11.96 12.46
CA GLU A 33 -2.73 -12.23 11.09
C GLU A 33 -2.15 -10.97 10.44
N LYS A 34 -0.89 -11.05 10.02
CA LYS A 34 -0.15 -9.93 9.41
C LYS A 34 -0.29 -9.95 7.91
N VAL A 35 -1.53 -10.01 7.45
CA VAL A 35 -1.85 -10.09 6.02
C VAL A 35 -2.43 -8.77 5.54
N LEU A 36 -1.98 -8.33 4.36
CA LEU A 36 -2.56 -7.20 3.66
C LEU A 36 -3.24 -7.72 2.38
N PRO A 37 -4.58 -7.73 2.34
CA PRO A 37 -5.29 -8.17 1.15
C PRO A 37 -5.10 -7.16 0.01
N VAL A 38 -4.77 -7.69 -1.16
CA VAL A 38 -4.59 -6.92 -2.40
C VAL A 38 -5.57 -7.41 -3.43
N TYR A 39 -6.32 -6.46 -3.98
CA TYR A 39 -7.16 -6.67 -5.14
C TYR A 39 -6.33 -6.53 -6.41
N SER A 40 -6.59 -7.40 -7.38
CA SER A 40 -6.03 -7.37 -8.71
C SER A 40 -7.09 -7.72 -9.76
N LEU A 41 -7.04 -7.05 -10.92
CA LEU A 41 -7.89 -7.33 -12.07
C LEU A 41 -7.07 -7.19 -13.34
N GLY A 42 -7.12 -8.17 -14.24
CA GLY A 42 -6.37 -8.12 -15.50
C GLY A 42 -4.85 -8.27 -15.34
N ILE A 43 -4.37 -8.69 -14.17
CA ILE A 43 -2.96 -8.77 -13.80
C ILE A 43 -2.60 -10.21 -13.40
N ASP A 44 -1.57 -10.76 -14.05
CA ASP A 44 -0.98 -12.08 -13.74
C ASP A 44 0.24 -11.99 -12.81
N LYS A 45 0.79 -10.79 -12.65
CA LYS A 45 1.98 -10.50 -11.85
C LYS A 45 1.89 -9.14 -11.18
N LEU A 46 1.99 -9.12 -9.86
CA LEU A 46 2.12 -7.88 -9.08
C LEU A 46 3.52 -7.76 -8.49
N TYR A 47 3.92 -6.51 -8.27
CA TYR A 47 5.14 -6.17 -7.55
C TYR A 47 4.76 -5.53 -6.24
N LEU A 48 5.39 -5.98 -5.17
CA LEU A 48 5.29 -5.43 -3.84
C LEU A 48 6.59 -4.72 -3.51
N GLU A 49 6.47 -3.52 -2.97
CA GLU A 49 7.57 -2.76 -2.42
C GLU A 49 7.23 -2.29 -1.00
N ILE A 50 8.16 -2.52 -0.09
CA ILE A 50 8.04 -2.18 1.32
C ILE A 50 9.22 -1.29 1.69
N ASP A 51 8.91 -0.02 1.93
CA ASP A 51 9.88 0.98 2.34
C ASP A 51 9.76 1.19 3.85
N LYS A 52 10.66 0.60 4.63
CA LYS A 52 10.70 0.82 6.08
C LYS A 52 11.37 2.16 6.36
N ILE A 53 10.59 3.14 6.80
CA ILE A 53 11.07 4.49 7.08
C ILE A 53 12.04 4.45 8.27
N ASN A 54 13.23 5.00 8.07
CA ASN A 54 14.23 5.14 9.13
C ASN A 54 13.67 6.03 10.24
N GLN A 55 13.83 5.60 11.49
CA GLN A 55 13.25 6.32 12.63
C GLN A 55 13.74 7.77 12.73
N GLN A 56 15.00 8.02 12.34
CA GLN A 56 15.61 9.36 12.34
C GLN A 56 15.02 10.28 11.25
N GLU A 57 14.37 9.71 10.24
CA GLU A 57 13.85 10.42 9.06
C GLU A 57 12.33 10.68 9.11
N ILE A 58 11.64 10.30 10.19
CA ILE A 58 10.18 10.50 10.32
C ILE A 58 9.80 11.98 10.16
N ASN A 59 10.61 12.89 10.69
CA ASN A 59 10.37 14.32 10.53
C ASN A 59 10.51 14.77 9.06
N HIS A 60 11.45 14.17 8.32
CA HIS A 60 11.60 14.43 6.89
C HIS A 60 10.40 13.91 6.12
N LEU A 61 9.92 12.68 6.39
CA LEU A 61 8.68 12.18 5.81
C LEU A 61 7.53 13.18 6.01
N ILE A 62 7.24 13.58 7.26
CA ILE A 62 6.12 14.47 7.58
C ILE A 62 6.27 15.82 6.86
N SER A 63 7.43 16.47 6.97
CA SER A 63 7.65 17.78 6.37
C SER A 63 7.61 17.77 4.84
N GLN A 64 8.00 16.66 4.22
CA GLN A 64 8.04 16.51 2.76
C GLN A 64 6.73 15.97 2.17
N THR A 65 5.76 15.52 2.98
CA THR A 65 4.48 14.96 2.50
C THR A 65 3.22 15.67 3.03
N ASN A 66 3.35 16.60 3.97
CA ASN A 66 2.20 17.25 4.63
C ASN A 66 1.33 18.14 3.72
N ARG A 67 1.81 18.54 2.54
CA ARG A 67 1.15 19.54 1.69
C ARG A 67 -0.30 19.20 1.33
N TYR A 68 -0.60 17.90 1.16
CA TYR A 68 -1.90 17.43 0.70
C TYR A 68 -2.77 16.82 1.81
N ASN A 69 -2.30 16.84 3.07
CA ASN A 69 -3.00 16.25 4.23
C ASN A 69 -3.44 14.78 4.04
N SER A 70 -2.81 14.04 3.13
CA SER A 70 -3.05 12.62 2.89
C SER A 70 -1.94 11.80 3.57
N PHE A 71 -2.13 11.49 4.85
CA PHE A 71 -1.15 10.68 5.59
C PHE A 71 -1.23 9.19 5.21
N GLY A 72 -2.42 8.70 4.85
CA GLY A 72 -2.62 7.31 4.45
C GLY A 72 -1.96 6.96 3.12
N ASN A 73 -1.92 7.89 2.17
CA ASN A 73 -1.22 7.77 0.89
C ASN A 73 -0.40 9.05 0.67
N PRO A 74 0.82 9.11 1.23
CA PRO A 74 1.63 10.32 1.20
C PRO A 74 2.20 10.58 -0.20
N THR A 75 2.18 11.84 -0.62
CA THR A 75 2.84 12.31 -1.83
C THR A 75 3.94 13.28 -1.44
N PHE A 76 5.17 13.02 -1.91
CA PHE A 76 6.29 13.90 -1.67
C PHE A 76 6.14 15.19 -2.48
N ILE A 77 6.45 16.34 -1.86
CA ILE A 77 6.36 17.66 -2.49
C ILE A 77 7.29 17.77 -3.71
N ASN A 78 8.45 17.13 -3.67
CA ASN A 78 9.41 17.09 -4.77
C ASN A 78 9.99 15.68 -4.96
N GLU A 79 9.13 14.75 -5.41
CA GLU A 79 9.43 13.32 -5.57
C GLU A 79 10.66 13.03 -6.45
N TYR A 80 11.03 13.94 -7.36
CA TYR A 80 12.22 13.80 -8.20
C TYR A 80 13.54 14.02 -7.44
N SER A 81 13.55 14.90 -6.43
CA SER A 81 14.77 15.19 -5.65
C SER A 81 14.79 14.50 -4.29
N PHE A 82 13.60 14.27 -3.71
CA PHE A 82 13.45 13.68 -2.39
C PHE A 82 12.18 12.84 -2.34
N ASN A 83 12.34 11.55 -2.08
CA ASN A 83 11.29 10.56 -1.99
C ASN A 83 11.63 9.51 -0.92
N GLU A 84 10.81 8.48 -0.83
CA GLU A 84 10.98 7.38 0.12
C GLU A 84 12.35 6.70 0.05
N TYR A 85 12.98 6.61 -1.12
CA TYR A 85 14.28 5.96 -1.28
C TYR A 85 15.41 6.73 -0.58
N ASN A 86 15.18 8.00 -0.22
CA ASN A 86 16.13 8.78 0.56
C ASN A 86 16.07 8.49 2.06
N ILE A 87 14.96 7.93 2.55
CA ILE A 87 14.63 7.87 3.98
C ILE A 87 14.28 6.47 4.49
N SER A 88 14.44 5.44 3.66
CA SER A 88 13.97 4.09 3.98
C SER A 88 14.94 2.98 3.60
N GLU A 89 14.77 1.85 4.26
CA GLU A 89 15.25 0.55 3.79
C GLU A 89 14.19 -0.05 2.86
N VAL A 90 14.59 -0.36 1.63
CA VAL A 90 13.68 -0.79 0.56
C VAL A 90 13.75 -2.29 0.38
N PHE A 91 12.59 -2.95 0.42
CA PHE A 91 12.43 -4.34 0.04
C PHE A 91 11.48 -4.46 -1.15
N GLN A 92 11.81 -5.30 -2.12
CA GLN A 92 10.97 -5.56 -3.30
C GLN A 92 10.78 -7.06 -3.53
N GLU A 93 9.59 -7.43 -3.98
CA GLU A 93 9.25 -8.80 -4.33
C GLU A 93 8.23 -8.86 -5.48
N GLU A 94 8.38 -9.89 -6.30
CA GLU A 94 7.40 -10.24 -7.33
C GLU A 94 6.45 -11.30 -6.78
N VAL A 95 5.14 -11.08 -6.94
CA VAL A 95 4.10 -12.00 -6.51
C VAL A 95 3.30 -12.43 -7.74
N ILE A 96 3.32 -13.74 -8.00
CA ILE A 96 2.59 -14.33 -9.12
C ILE A 96 1.12 -14.51 -8.72
N ILE A 97 0.22 -14.07 -9.59
CA ILE A 97 -1.23 -14.16 -9.39
C ILE A 97 -1.75 -15.42 -10.07
N ASN A 98 -2.07 -16.43 -9.27
CA ASN A 98 -2.60 -17.71 -9.74
C ASN A 98 -4.12 -17.64 -9.98
N SER A 99 -4.59 -16.61 -10.71
CA SER A 99 -6.00 -16.49 -11.08
C SER A 99 -6.32 -17.38 -12.28
N GLU A 100 -7.40 -18.15 -12.18
CA GLU A 100 -7.92 -18.97 -13.30
C GLU A 100 -8.50 -18.10 -14.43
N ASN A 101 -8.91 -16.86 -14.13
CA ASN A 101 -9.48 -15.93 -15.10
C ASN A 101 -9.11 -14.48 -14.76
N LEU A 102 -8.21 -13.91 -15.56
CA LEU A 102 -7.73 -12.53 -15.37
C LEU A 102 -8.80 -11.45 -15.61
N ASN A 103 -9.93 -11.78 -16.24
CA ASN A 103 -11.03 -10.82 -16.42
C ASN A 103 -11.92 -10.70 -15.18
N LEU A 104 -11.64 -11.46 -14.12
CA LEU A 104 -12.35 -11.39 -12.85
C LEU A 104 -11.43 -10.85 -11.75
N PRO A 105 -11.98 -10.12 -10.77
CA PRO A 105 -11.26 -9.76 -9.56
C PRO A 105 -10.61 -10.94 -8.87
N TYR A 106 -9.36 -10.76 -8.44
CA TYR A 106 -8.62 -11.73 -7.64
C TYR A 106 -8.01 -11.06 -6.41
N TYR A 107 -8.10 -11.74 -5.26
CA TYR A 107 -7.62 -11.25 -3.97
C TYR A 107 -6.42 -12.07 -3.53
N THR A 108 -5.31 -11.39 -3.25
CA THR A 108 -4.08 -12.03 -2.76
C THR A 108 -3.76 -11.48 -1.38
N ASP A 109 -3.62 -12.35 -0.40
CA ASP A 109 -3.16 -12.00 0.93
C ASP A 109 -1.63 -11.94 0.93
N LEU A 110 -1.10 -10.73 1.05
CA LEU A 110 0.34 -10.54 1.19
C LEU A 110 0.74 -10.74 2.65
N ASP A 111 1.61 -11.71 2.92
CA ASP A 111 2.18 -11.91 4.24
C ASP A 111 3.23 -10.83 4.53
N PHE A 112 2.94 -9.94 5.48
CA PHE A 112 3.84 -8.87 5.89
C PHE A 112 4.86 -9.32 6.95
N SER A 113 4.68 -10.49 7.55
CA SER A 113 5.53 -10.97 8.65
C SER A 113 7.00 -11.12 8.25
N LYS A 114 7.28 -11.45 6.98
CA LYS A 114 8.63 -11.52 6.40
C LYS A 114 9.38 -10.19 6.44
N TYR A 115 8.68 -9.06 6.43
CA TYR A 115 9.30 -7.73 6.46
C TYR A 115 9.55 -7.24 7.87
N PHE A 116 8.99 -7.94 8.87
CA PHE A 116 9.09 -7.52 10.26
C PHE A 116 10.30 -8.07 11.02
N ASN A 117 11.18 -8.79 10.33
CA ASN A 117 12.36 -9.45 10.90
C ASN A 117 13.69 -8.91 10.35
N LEU A 118 13.69 -7.68 9.82
CA LEU A 118 14.84 -7.14 9.08
C LEU A 118 16.09 -6.82 9.93
N GLU A 119 16.04 -6.85 11.28
CA GLU A 119 17.26 -6.91 12.11
C GLU A 119 17.04 -7.69 13.43
N ALA A 120 18.05 -8.49 13.81
CA ALA A 120 18.28 -9.26 15.05
C ALA A 120 17.09 -10.04 15.66
N LYS A 121 17.31 -11.35 15.92
CA LYS A 121 16.49 -12.20 16.79
C LYS A 121 16.06 -11.39 18.04
N ASP A 122 14.76 -11.16 18.18
CA ASP A 122 14.06 -10.47 19.28
C ASP A 122 13.59 -9.02 19.05
N SER A 123 13.76 -8.45 17.85
CA SER A 123 13.14 -7.16 17.49
C SER A 123 11.97 -7.36 16.52
N TYR A 124 10.75 -7.58 17.03
CA TYR A 124 9.55 -7.47 16.20
C TYR A 124 9.52 -6.05 15.62
N SER A 125 9.75 -5.88 14.32
CA SER A 125 10.06 -4.56 13.76
C SER A 125 8.83 -3.65 13.70
N LYS A 126 8.56 -3.00 14.82
CA LYS A 126 7.69 -1.83 14.89
C LYS A 126 8.26 -0.75 13.99
N GLY A 127 7.40 0.07 13.43
CA GLY A 127 7.85 1.16 12.58
C GLY A 127 6.79 1.61 11.59
N LEU A 128 7.22 2.51 10.73
CA LEU A 128 6.40 3.11 9.70
C LEU A 128 6.86 2.57 8.34
N PHE A 129 5.93 2.04 7.58
CA PHE A 129 6.19 1.36 6.31
C PHE A 129 5.40 2.04 5.22
N LEU A 130 6.06 2.53 4.18
CA LEU A 130 5.37 2.89 2.94
C LEU A 130 5.31 1.62 2.08
N THR A 131 4.10 1.11 1.94
CA THR A 131 3.80 -0.10 1.16
C THR A 131 3.29 0.31 -0.20
N LYS A 132 3.85 -0.25 -1.26
CA LYS A 132 3.37 -0.05 -2.63
C LYS A 132 3.07 -1.40 -3.27
N VAL A 133 1.98 -1.43 -4.01
CA VAL A 133 1.68 -2.52 -4.93
C VAL A 133 1.51 -1.92 -6.31
N PHE A 134 2.15 -2.52 -7.30
CA PHE A 134 2.04 -2.04 -8.67
C PHE A 134 2.10 -3.20 -9.66
N ALA A 135 1.52 -2.96 -10.83
CA ALA A 135 1.61 -3.85 -11.98
C ALA A 135 2.39 -3.16 -13.09
N LYS A 136 3.11 -3.96 -13.89
CA LYS A 136 3.86 -3.49 -15.06
C LYS A 136 3.32 -4.12 -16.34
N ASP A 137 3.43 -3.40 -17.44
CA ASP A 137 3.25 -3.99 -18.77
C ASP A 137 4.52 -4.75 -19.25
N ASN A 138 4.46 -5.31 -20.46
CA ASN A 138 5.57 -6.03 -21.07
C ASN A 138 6.80 -5.16 -21.37
N GLN A 139 6.65 -3.84 -21.36
CA GLN A 139 7.72 -2.87 -21.59
C GLN A 139 8.32 -2.38 -20.26
N GLY A 140 7.75 -2.81 -19.13
CA GLY A 140 8.18 -2.46 -17.78
C GLY A 140 7.55 -1.18 -17.24
N ASN A 141 6.60 -0.56 -17.96
CA ASN A 141 5.92 0.65 -17.49
C ASN A 141 4.92 0.28 -16.40
N ILE A 142 4.85 1.09 -15.34
CA ILE A 142 3.82 0.95 -14.31
C ILE A 142 2.47 1.33 -14.93
N ILE A 143 1.52 0.39 -14.90
CA ILE A 143 0.19 0.54 -15.51
C ILE A 143 -0.92 0.69 -14.47
N SER A 144 -0.67 0.27 -13.24
CA SER A 144 -1.55 0.46 -12.10
C SER A 144 -0.72 0.39 -10.82
N GLN A 145 -1.03 1.25 -9.85
CA GLN A 145 -0.31 1.32 -8.59
C GLN A 145 -1.24 1.81 -7.49
N ASP A 146 -1.06 1.26 -6.31
CA ASP A 146 -1.58 1.80 -5.06
C ASP A 146 -0.47 1.84 -4.01
N LYS A 147 -0.54 2.78 -3.08
CA LYS A 147 0.44 2.90 -2.00
C LYS A 147 -0.19 3.39 -0.71
N ARG A 148 0.41 2.96 0.40
CA ARG A 148 -0.12 3.23 1.73
C ARG A 148 0.96 3.30 2.80
N LEU A 149 0.81 4.27 3.69
CA LEU A 149 1.60 4.37 4.90
C LEU A 149 0.96 3.52 6.00
N ILE A 150 1.69 2.54 6.50
CA ILE A 150 1.25 1.58 7.51
C ILE A 150 2.15 1.69 8.73
N LEU A 151 1.55 1.99 9.88
CA LEU A 151 2.19 1.93 11.19
C LEU A 151 2.02 0.51 11.75
N VAL A 152 3.14 -0.11 12.09
CA VAL A 152 3.18 -1.41 12.76
C VAL A 152 3.63 -1.16 14.19
N THR A 153 2.75 -1.44 15.14
CA THR A 153 2.95 -1.09 16.55
C THR A 153 2.14 -2.02 17.45
N ASP A 154 2.57 -2.14 18.71
CA ASP A 154 1.79 -2.69 19.81
C ASP A 154 1.22 -1.59 20.70
N LEU A 155 1.29 -0.33 20.28
CA LEU A 155 0.76 0.83 21.01
C LEU A 155 -0.51 1.35 20.35
N GLY A 156 -1.59 1.40 21.11
CA GLY A 156 -2.77 2.21 20.82
C GLY A 156 -2.62 3.60 21.44
N LEU A 157 -2.97 4.64 20.69
CA LEU A 157 -2.93 6.02 21.15
C LEU A 157 -4.28 6.70 20.92
N ILE A 158 -4.82 7.32 21.96
CA ILE A 158 -6.05 8.12 21.90
C ILE A 158 -5.72 9.54 22.37
N VAL A 159 -6.08 10.53 21.56
CA VAL A 159 -5.99 11.95 21.93
C VAL A 159 -7.38 12.47 22.20
N LYS A 160 -7.62 12.97 23.42
CA LYS A 160 -8.83 13.69 23.79
C LYS A 160 -8.52 15.17 23.92
N THR A 161 -9.17 15.98 23.09
CA THR A 161 -9.15 17.45 23.21
C THR A 161 -10.31 17.90 24.10
N ASP A 162 -10.01 18.51 25.23
CA ASP A 162 -11.00 19.07 26.15
C ASP A 162 -11.54 20.43 25.66
N LYS A 163 -12.62 20.91 26.28
CA LYS A 163 -13.30 22.16 25.88
C LYS A 163 -12.42 23.41 25.99
N ASP A 164 -11.41 23.36 26.85
CA ASP A 164 -10.43 24.42 27.06
C ASP A 164 -9.26 24.36 26.06
N GLY A 165 -9.24 23.36 25.16
CA GLY A 165 -8.16 23.13 24.21
C GLY A 165 -7.02 22.26 24.75
N THR A 166 -7.07 21.82 26.02
CA THR A 166 -6.08 20.91 26.58
C THR A 166 -6.14 19.54 25.90
N HIS A 167 -4.99 18.95 25.58
CA HIS A 167 -4.89 17.61 25.01
C HIS A 167 -4.47 16.58 26.06
N ASN A 168 -5.29 15.55 26.23
CA ASN A 168 -4.95 14.37 27.03
C ASN A 168 -4.59 13.23 26.09
N ILE A 169 -3.41 12.63 26.30
CA ILE A 169 -2.91 11.51 25.50
C ILE A 169 -2.97 10.25 26.36
N PHE A 170 -3.72 9.26 25.88
CA PHE A 170 -3.80 7.94 26.50
C PHE A 170 -3.05 6.94 25.62
N VAL A 171 -2.13 6.19 26.22
CA VAL A 171 -1.33 5.18 25.53
C VAL A 171 -1.55 3.85 26.22
N SER A 172 -1.79 2.80 25.44
CA SER A 172 -1.95 1.43 25.93
C SER A 172 -1.34 0.44 24.96
N TYR A 173 -1.06 -0.76 25.45
CA TYR A 173 -0.66 -1.86 24.57
C TYR A 173 -1.91 -2.48 23.90
N ILE A 174 -1.79 -2.86 22.62
CA ILE A 174 -2.84 -3.53 21.82
C ILE A 174 -2.37 -4.89 21.30
#